data_AF-A0A518CBQ6-F1
#
_entry.id   AF-A0A518CBQ6-F1
#
_cell.length_a   1.000
_cell.length_b   1.000
_cell.length_c   1.000
_cell.angle_alpha   90.00
_cell.angle_beta   90.00
_cell.angle_gamma   90.00
#
_symmetry.space_group_name_H-M   'P 1'
#
loop_
_entity.id
_entity.type
_entity.pdbx_description
1 polymer ?
#
loop_
_entity_poly.entity_id
_entity_poly.type
_entity_poly.pdbx_seq_one_letter_code
_entity_poly.pdbx_strand_id
1 'polypeptide(L)'
;MATVPFTMDPAVYAYAPSEMGNRSPRKLHRIRELRKQQGVSLRTASRKLGMPASQVREEEKPDTDLLVSQLSQWADILDVPIADLLEEPQNNLSSPIRERAKLVRIMKTVKAISERTQEANIGILAEVLVDQLVDLMPELADINAWNNVGQRRSLDDLGQIAERRISCDSIIGAMRD
;
A
#
# COMPACT_ATOMS: atom_id res chain seq x y z
N MET A 1 7.24 38.02 29.58
CA MET A 1 7.15 37.10 28.43
C MET A 1 6.83 37.94 27.21
N ALA A 2 7.78 38.08 26.28
CA ALA A 2 7.61 38.88 25.08
C ALA A 2 7.10 38.00 23.94
N THR A 3 5.92 38.30 23.40
CA THR A 3 5.38 37.67 22.19
C THR A 3 6.02 38.36 20.99
N VAL A 4 6.88 37.66 20.27
CA VAL A 4 7.45 38.15 19.01
C VAL A 4 6.41 37.91 17.91
N PRO A 5 5.96 38.93 17.18
CA PRO A 5 5.06 38.72 16.05
C PRO A 5 5.82 38.05 14.90
N PHE A 6 5.36 36.87 14.52
CA PHE A 6 5.88 36.13 13.37
C PHE A 6 5.31 36.77 12.09
N THR A 7 6.09 37.63 11.44
CA THR A 7 5.78 38.14 10.10
C THR A 7 6.39 37.21 9.06
N MET A 8 5.55 36.49 8.31
CA MET A 8 6.01 35.65 7.19
C MET A 8 6.40 36.52 5.99
N ASP A 9 7.61 36.30 5.47
CA ASP A 9 8.11 36.93 4.26
C ASP A 9 7.43 36.38 2.99
N PRO A 10 7.01 37.25 2.06
CA PRO A 10 6.32 36.85 0.83
C PRO A 10 7.20 36.08 -0.16
N ALA A 11 8.53 36.04 0.04
CA ALA A 11 9.45 35.26 -0.80
C ALA A 11 9.31 33.73 -0.62
N VAL A 12 8.66 33.28 0.46
CA VAL A 12 8.44 31.85 0.74
C VAL A 12 7.37 31.23 -0.18
N TYR A 13 6.56 32.04 -0.87
CA TYR A 13 5.53 31.56 -1.80
C TYR A 13 6.07 30.87 -3.06
N ALA A 14 7.36 31.04 -3.41
CA ALA A 14 7.92 30.49 -4.65
C ALA A 14 8.03 28.95 -4.70
N TYR A 15 7.86 28.27 -3.56
CA TYR A 15 7.82 26.79 -3.48
C TYR A 15 6.43 26.23 -3.18
N ALA A 16 5.36 27.03 -3.22
CA ALA A 16 4.01 26.48 -3.10
C ALA A 16 3.68 25.68 -4.38
N PRO A 17 3.49 24.35 -4.32
CA PRO A 17 3.10 23.58 -5.49
C PRO A 17 1.77 24.11 -6.04
N SER A 18 1.77 24.44 -7.34
CA SER A 18 0.70 25.10 -8.10
C SER A 18 -0.57 24.26 -8.31
N GLU A 19 -0.93 23.40 -7.35
CA GLU A 19 -2.14 22.58 -7.36
C GLU A 19 -3.18 23.07 -6.33
N MET A 20 -3.47 24.37 -6.37
CA MET A 20 -4.71 24.93 -5.79
C MET A 20 -5.82 25.04 -6.86
N GLY A 21 -5.86 24.07 -7.78
CA GLY A 21 -6.98 23.89 -8.70
C GLY A 21 -8.02 22.98 -8.05
N ASN A 22 -9.16 23.56 -7.67
CA ASN A 22 -10.45 22.90 -7.39
C ASN A 22 -10.36 21.41 -6.98
N ARG A 23 -9.86 21.14 -5.76
CA ARG A 23 -9.85 19.79 -5.21
C ARG A 23 -11.29 19.40 -4.90
N SER A 24 -11.86 18.50 -5.69
CA SER A 24 -13.06 17.77 -5.28
C SER A 24 -12.82 17.20 -3.87
N PRO A 25 -13.84 17.18 -3.00
CA PRO A 25 -13.67 16.78 -1.61
C PRO A 25 -13.04 15.38 -1.57
N ARG A 26 -11.78 15.33 -1.11
CA ARG A 26 -11.02 14.08 -1.02
C ARG A 26 -11.74 13.23 0.02
N LYS A 27 -12.17 12.04 -0.40
CA LYS A 27 -12.67 11.05 0.54
C LYS A 27 -11.52 10.61 1.46
N LEU A 28 -11.75 10.74 2.75
CA LEU A 28 -10.83 10.42 3.84
C LEU A 28 -11.10 9.01 4.38
N HIS A 29 -12.38 8.60 4.40
CA HIS A 29 -12.79 7.35 5.04
C HIS A 29 -14.02 6.71 4.35
N ARG A 30 -14.23 5.40 4.59
CA ARG A 30 -15.31 4.59 4.02
C ARG A 30 -16.29 4.02 5.06
N ILE A 31 -16.45 4.69 6.20
CA ILE A 31 -17.32 4.29 7.34
C ILE A 31 -18.73 3.91 6.89
N ARG A 32 -19.36 4.72 6.04
CA ARG A 32 -20.72 4.46 5.55
C ARG A 32 -20.85 3.15 4.77
N GLU A 33 -19.84 2.84 3.98
CA GLU A 33 -19.79 1.61 3.17
C GLU A 33 -19.63 0.40 4.08
N LEU A 34 -18.66 0.45 5.00
CA LEU A 34 -18.39 -0.61 5.96
C LEU A 34 -19.58 -0.84 6.90
N ARG A 35 -20.23 0.21 7.41
CA ARG A 35 -21.43 0.08 8.23
C ARG A 35 -22.54 -0.70 7.50
N LYS A 36 -22.75 -0.42 6.22
CA LYS A 36 -23.74 -1.14 5.40
C LYS A 36 -23.32 -2.60 5.18
N GLN A 37 -22.05 -2.87 4.92
CA GLN A 37 -21.52 -4.22 4.74
C GLN A 37 -21.67 -5.06 6.02
N GLN A 38 -21.41 -4.47 7.19
CA GLN A 38 -21.60 -5.11 8.49
C GLN A 38 -23.06 -5.17 8.97
N GLY A 39 -24.03 -4.72 8.15
CA GLY A 39 -25.45 -4.76 8.48
C GLY A 39 -25.88 -3.86 9.65
N VAL A 40 -25.03 -2.92 10.08
CA VAL A 40 -25.32 -2.02 11.21
C VAL A 40 -26.23 -0.90 10.74
N SER A 41 -27.41 -0.75 11.34
CA SER A 41 -28.30 0.38 11.00
C SER A 41 -27.78 1.70 11.57
N LEU A 42 -28.16 2.84 10.95
CA LEU A 42 -27.89 4.18 11.50
C LEU A 42 -28.38 4.36 12.95
N ARG A 43 -29.52 3.74 13.28
CA ARG A 43 -30.10 3.76 14.63
C ARG A 43 -29.25 2.97 15.62
N THR A 44 -28.71 1.83 15.18
CA THR A 44 -27.81 1.00 15.98
C THR A 44 -26.49 1.72 16.23
N ALA A 45 -25.92 2.35 15.20
CA ALA A 45 -24.71 3.16 15.31
C ALA A 45 -24.91 4.35 16.28
N SER A 46 -26.00 5.11 16.12
CA SER A 46 -26.37 6.21 17.03
C SER A 46 -26.49 5.76 18.49
N ARG A 47 -27.11 4.61 18.76
CA ARG A 47 -27.20 4.07 20.12
C ARG A 47 -25.86 3.65 20.70
N LYS A 48 -25.02 2.98 19.91
CA LYS A 48 -23.70 2.50 20.38
C LYS A 48 -22.69 3.66 20.54
N LEU A 49 -22.74 4.66 19.68
CA LEU A 49 -21.90 5.87 19.76
C LEU A 49 -22.41 6.90 20.77
N GLY A 50 -23.65 6.76 21.25
CA GLY A 50 -24.24 7.69 22.21
C GLY A 50 -24.53 9.09 21.66
N MET A 51 -24.62 9.24 20.32
CA MET A 51 -24.78 10.54 19.65
C MET A 51 -26.04 10.57 18.75
N PRO A 52 -26.60 11.76 18.45
CA PRO A 52 -27.80 11.87 17.64
C PRO A 52 -27.58 11.38 16.20
N ALA A 53 -28.62 10.81 15.59
CA ALA A 53 -28.55 10.27 14.23
C ALA A 53 -28.19 11.32 13.17
N SER A 54 -28.38 12.62 13.45
CA SER A 54 -27.90 13.71 12.60
C SER A 54 -26.37 13.77 12.56
N GLN A 55 -25.73 13.67 13.73
CA GLN A 55 -24.27 13.68 13.85
C GLN A 55 -23.67 12.42 13.23
N VAL A 56 -24.26 11.24 13.45
CA VAL A 56 -23.83 9.99 12.79
C VAL A 56 -23.87 10.12 11.26
N ARG A 57 -24.89 10.79 10.71
CA ARG A 57 -24.98 11.02 9.26
C ARG A 57 -23.92 11.99 8.74
N GLU A 58 -23.49 12.93 9.57
CA GLU A 58 -22.43 13.85 9.24
C GLU A 58 -21.08 13.15 9.26
N GLU A 59 -20.77 12.40 10.33
CA GLU A 59 -19.55 11.60 10.44
C GLU A 59 -19.47 10.48 9.39
N GLU A 60 -20.59 9.98 8.87
CA GLU A 60 -20.60 9.00 7.77
C GLU A 60 -20.17 9.56 6.41
N LYS A 61 -20.15 10.89 6.24
CA LYS A 61 -19.80 11.48 4.94
C LYS A 61 -18.30 11.28 4.69
N PRO A 62 -17.91 10.70 3.56
CA PRO A 62 -16.53 10.23 3.34
C PRO A 62 -15.48 11.34 3.37
N ASP A 63 -15.89 12.59 3.17
CA ASP A 63 -15.07 13.80 3.17
C ASP A 63 -15.02 14.54 4.51
N THR A 64 -15.71 14.03 5.53
CA THR A 64 -15.67 14.62 6.88
C THR A 64 -14.39 14.25 7.59
N ASP A 65 -13.72 15.24 8.15
CA ASP A 65 -12.54 15.01 8.97
C ASP A 65 -12.98 14.54 10.36
N LEU A 66 -12.41 13.43 10.82
CA LEU A 66 -12.73 12.80 12.09
C LEU A 66 -11.48 12.68 12.93
N LEU A 67 -11.61 12.95 14.23
CA LEU A 67 -10.53 12.70 15.18
C LEU A 67 -10.21 11.20 15.23
N VAL A 68 -8.94 10.87 15.48
CA VAL A 68 -8.50 9.46 15.60
C VAL A 68 -9.27 8.72 16.70
N SER A 69 -9.65 9.41 17.78
CA SER A 69 -10.51 8.86 18.82
C SER A 69 -11.92 8.50 18.33
N GLN A 70 -12.51 9.33 17.45
CA GLN A 70 -13.82 9.05 16.84
C GLN A 70 -13.71 7.87 15.86
N LEU A 71 -12.66 7.84 15.04
CA LEU A 71 -12.38 6.70 14.15
C LEU A 71 -12.21 5.39 14.92
N SER A 72 -11.56 5.43 16.09
CA SER A 72 -11.41 4.25 16.95
C SER A 72 -12.76 3.76 17.48
N GLN A 73 -13.64 4.66 17.91
CA GLN A 73 -15.00 4.28 18.35
C GLN A 73 -15.82 3.67 17.20
N TRP A 74 -15.66 4.19 15.98
CA TRP A 74 -16.28 3.60 14.80
C TRP A 74 -15.75 2.20 14.51
N ALA A 75 -14.45 1.98 14.66
CA ALA A 75 -13.80 0.67 14.47
C ALA A 75 -14.35 -0.36 15.45
N ASP A 76 -14.43 -0.01 16.73
CA ASP A 76 -14.96 -0.87 17.80
C ASP A 76 -16.42 -1.28 17.54
N ILE A 77 -17.23 -0.36 17.03
CA ILE A 77 -18.67 -0.60 16.83
C ILE A 77 -18.95 -1.46 15.60
N LEU A 78 -18.12 -1.28 14.57
CA LEU A 78 -18.16 -2.03 13.33
C LEU A 78 -17.37 -3.34 13.39
N ASP A 79 -16.63 -3.57 14.47
CA ASP A 79 -15.75 -4.73 14.67
C ASP A 79 -14.76 -4.92 13.51
N VAL A 80 -14.13 -3.81 13.09
CA VAL A 80 -13.12 -3.79 12.02
C VAL A 80 -11.86 -3.08 12.49
N PRO A 81 -10.67 -3.43 11.96
CA PRO A 81 -9.46 -2.65 12.13
C PRO A 81 -9.64 -1.19 11.72
N ILE A 82 -9.04 -0.25 12.46
CA ILE A 82 -9.10 1.19 12.13
C ILE A 82 -8.55 1.51 10.73
N ALA A 83 -7.58 0.72 10.27
CA ALA A 83 -7.01 0.82 8.92
C ALA A 83 -8.07 0.60 7.83
N ASP A 84 -9.06 -0.27 8.09
CA ASP A 84 -10.11 -0.57 7.13
C ASP A 84 -11.07 0.61 6.98
N LEU A 85 -11.23 1.47 7.99
CA LEU A 85 -12.11 2.63 7.90
C LEU A 85 -11.54 3.72 6.98
N LEU A 86 -10.22 3.80 6.86
CA LEU A 86 -9.55 4.80 6.05
C LEU A 86 -9.65 4.43 4.57
N GLU A 87 -9.78 5.44 3.70
CA GLU A 87 -9.69 5.17 2.26
C GLU A 87 -8.23 4.86 1.92
N GLU A 88 -7.99 3.64 1.46
CA GLU A 88 -6.71 3.28 0.85
C GLU A 88 -6.47 4.24 -0.33
N PRO A 89 -5.31 4.92 -0.40
CA PRO A 89 -5.00 5.69 -1.59
C PRO A 89 -5.13 4.74 -2.78
N GLN A 90 -5.86 5.16 -3.82
CA GLN A 90 -6.17 4.39 -5.05
C GLN A 90 -4.94 3.84 -5.81
N ASN A 91 -3.75 3.98 -5.25
CA ASN A 91 -2.50 3.42 -5.70
C ASN A 91 -2.02 2.35 -4.71
N ASN A 92 -2.23 1.09 -5.09
CA ASN A 92 -1.46 -0.07 -4.64
C ASN A 92 0.03 0.34 -4.50
N LEU A 93 0.51 0.44 -3.25
CA LEU A 93 1.78 1.03 -2.85
C LEU A 93 1.88 2.53 -3.18
N SER A 94 2.28 3.34 -2.19
CA SER A 94 2.58 4.77 -2.41
C SER A 94 3.59 4.91 -3.56
N SER A 95 3.48 5.98 -4.36
CA SER A 95 4.39 6.23 -5.50
C SER A 95 5.87 5.99 -5.16
N PRO A 96 6.37 6.44 -4.00
CA PRO A 96 7.76 6.20 -3.59
C PRO A 96 8.11 4.73 -3.43
N ILE A 97 7.26 3.89 -2.82
CA ILE A 97 7.56 2.47 -2.61
C ILE A 97 7.55 1.70 -3.94
N ARG A 98 6.60 2.02 -4.82
CA ARG A 98 6.51 1.42 -6.16
C ARG A 98 7.69 1.82 -7.05
N GLU A 99 8.08 3.08 -7.04
CA GLU A 99 9.25 3.59 -7.77
C GLU A 99 10.53 2.92 -7.27
N ARG A 100 10.72 2.86 -5.94
CA ARG A 100 11.83 2.11 -5.32
C ARG A 100 11.83 0.65 -5.73
N ALA A 101 10.69 -0.04 -5.66
CA ALA A 101 10.57 -1.44 -6.05
C ALA A 101 10.91 -1.68 -7.54
N LYS A 102 10.52 -0.76 -8.43
CA LYS A 102 10.89 -0.82 -9.84
C LYS A 102 12.40 -0.66 -10.02
N LEU A 103 13.01 0.33 -9.37
CA LEU A 103 14.46 0.57 -9.43
C LEU A 103 15.26 -0.62 -8.87
N VAL A 104 14.82 -1.20 -7.76
CA VAL A 104 15.39 -2.45 -7.21
C VAL A 104 15.35 -3.57 -8.24
N ARG A 105 14.21 -3.74 -8.94
CA ARG A 105 14.06 -4.77 -9.97
C ARG A 105 15.01 -4.54 -11.15
N ILE A 106 15.19 -3.29 -11.56
CA ILE A 106 16.12 -2.91 -12.63
C ILE A 106 17.55 -3.21 -12.17
N MET A 107 17.98 -2.75 -11.00
CA MET A 107 19.31 -3.00 -10.42
C MET A 107 19.65 -4.50 -10.39
N LYS A 108 18.73 -5.34 -9.90
CA LYS A 108 18.93 -6.81 -9.90
C LYS A 108 19.14 -7.39 -11.30
N THR A 109 18.45 -6.84 -12.28
CA THR A 109 18.54 -7.28 -13.68
C THR A 109 19.88 -6.86 -14.28
N VAL A 110 20.33 -5.63 -14.00
CA VAL A 110 21.59 -5.08 -14.49
C VAL A 110 22.77 -5.82 -13.86
N LYS A 111 22.75 -6.07 -12.55
CA LYS A 111 23.75 -6.90 -11.89
C LYS A 111 23.80 -8.32 -12.47
N ALA A 112 22.65 -8.93 -12.76
CA ALA A 112 22.60 -10.22 -13.44
C ALA A 112 23.18 -10.18 -14.87
N ILE A 113 23.05 -9.07 -15.60
CA ILE A 113 23.71 -8.89 -16.91
C ILE A 113 25.23 -8.77 -16.72
N SER A 114 25.69 -7.94 -15.79
CA SER A 114 27.11 -7.75 -15.50
C SER A 114 27.81 -9.05 -15.11
N GLU A 115 27.14 -9.93 -14.36
CA GLU A 115 27.68 -11.22 -13.92
C GLU A 115 27.73 -12.27 -15.05
N ARG A 116 26.83 -12.19 -16.04
CA ARG A 116 26.66 -13.22 -17.07
C ARG A 116 27.30 -12.90 -18.41
N THR A 117 27.57 -11.62 -18.68
CA THR A 117 28.10 -11.20 -19.97
C THR A 117 29.54 -11.69 -20.17
N GLN A 118 29.82 -12.24 -21.36
CA GLN A 118 31.18 -12.61 -21.78
C GLN A 118 31.82 -11.51 -22.64
N GLU A 119 31.03 -10.52 -23.08
CA GLU A 119 31.48 -9.42 -23.90
C GLU A 119 31.89 -8.22 -23.03
N ALA A 120 33.13 -7.77 -23.18
CA ALA A 120 33.70 -6.66 -22.41
C ALA A 120 32.89 -5.36 -22.56
N ASN A 121 32.42 -5.06 -23.77
CA ASN A 121 31.63 -3.85 -24.04
C ASN A 121 30.30 -3.84 -23.27
N ILE A 122 29.64 -4.98 -23.16
CA ILE A 122 28.38 -5.12 -22.42
C ILE A 122 28.65 -5.02 -20.90
N GLY A 123 29.78 -5.55 -20.43
CA GLY A 123 30.21 -5.42 -19.03
C GLY A 123 30.39 -3.95 -18.62
N ILE A 124 31.12 -3.19 -19.42
CA ILE A 124 31.35 -1.75 -19.18
C ILE A 124 30.02 -0.98 -19.16
N LEU A 125 29.12 -1.25 -20.11
CA LEU A 125 27.81 -0.60 -20.16
C LEU A 125 26.93 -0.94 -18.95
N ALA A 126 26.99 -2.19 -18.48
CA ALA A 126 26.26 -2.61 -17.28
C ALA A 126 26.81 -1.93 -16.03
N GLU A 127 28.13 -1.79 -15.90
CA GLU A 127 28.78 -1.10 -14.78
C GLU A 127 28.41 0.39 -14.74
N VAL A 128 28.48 1.10 -15.88
CA VAL A 128 28.02 2.50 -15.98
C VAL A 128 26.56 2.64 -15.57
N LEU A 129 25.71 1.68 -15.94
CA LEU A 129 24.29 1.73 -15.60
C LEU A 129 24.04 1.39 -14.12
N VAL A 130 24.89 0.59 -13.48
CA VAL A 130 24.87 0.42 -12.01
C VAL A 130 25.19 1.75 -11.33
N ASP A 131 26.24 2.45 -11.75
CA ASP A 131 26.64 3.73 -11.17
C ASP A 131 25.51 4.76 -11.29
N GLN A 132 24.91 4.90 -12.48
CA GLN A 132 23.77 5.78 -12.71
C GLN A 132 22.56 5.45 -11.81
N LEU A 133 22.30 4.17 -11.55
CA LEU A 133 21.22 3.75 -10.67
C LEU A 133 21.53 4.08 -9.20
N VAL A 134 22.78 3.87 -8.76
CA VAL A 134 23.22 4.21 -7.39
C VAL A 134 23.18 5.72 -7.15
N ASP A 135 23.56 6.54 -8.14
CA ASP A 135 23.44 8.00 -8.08
C ASP A 135 21.98 8.45 -7.92
N LEU A 136 21.06 7.79 -8.63
CA LEU A 136 19.62 8.05 -8.51
C LEU A 136 19.05 7.56 -7.16
N MET A 137 19.57 6.47 -6.62
CA MET A 137 19.12 5.90 -5.36
C MET A 137 20.26 5.14 -4.66
N PRO A 138 20.92 5.74 -3.65
CA PRO A 138 22.13 5.17 -3.04
C PRO A 138 21.87 3.84 -2.31
N GLU A 139 20.62 3.62 -1.87
CA GLU A 139 20.16 2.36 -1.27
C GLU A 139 20.31 1.15 -2.21
N LEU A 140 20.50 1.36 -3.53
CA LEU A 140 20.67 0.27 -4.50
C LEU A 140 22.07 -0.37 -4.46
N ALA A 141 23.06 0.25 -3.80
CA ALA A 141 24.44 -0.22 -3.78
C ALA A 141 24.55 -1.67 -3.26
N ASP A 142 23.81 -1.98 -2.19
CA ASP A 142 23.86 -3.25 -1.47
C ASP A 142 23.02 -4.37 -2.10
N ILE A 143 22.32 -4.10 -3.21
CA ILE A 143 21.41 -5.08 -3.81
C ILE A 143 22.18 -6.09 -4.62
N ASN A 144 22.00 -7.38 -4.38
CA ASN A 144 22.62 -8.43 -5.20
C ASN A 144 21.81 -8.73 -6.46
N ALA A 145 22.43 -9.34 -7.47
CA ALA A 145 21.74 -9.84 -8.66
C ALA A 145 20.58 -10.79 -8.29
N TRP A 146 19.68 -11.03 -9.25
CA TRP A 146 18.70 -12.09 -9.09
C TRP A 146 19.38 -13.41 -8.70
N ASN A 147 18.91 -14.05 -7.63
CA ASN A 147 19.35 -15.40 -7.28
C ASN A 147 19.19 -16.28 -8.53
N ASN A 148 20.31 -16.79 -9.07
CA ASN A 148 20.33 -17.64 -10.27
C ASN A 148 19.56 -18.96 -10.09
N VAL A 149 19.06 -19.23 -8.90
CA VAL A 149 18.41 -20.48 -8.50
C VAL A 149 17.13 -20.12 -7.75
N GLY A 150 15.98 -20.23 -8.42
CA GLY A 150 14.76 -20.59 -7.68
C GLY A 150 15.06 -21.93 -7.02
N GLN A 151 14.88 -22.03 -5.69
CA GLN A 151 15.19 -23.21 -4.86
C GLN A 151 15.36 -24.49 -5.69
N ARG A 152 16.55 -25.12 -5.61
CA ARG A 152 16.72 -26.50 -6.06
C ARG A 152 15.69 -27.32 -5.30
N ARG A 153 14.57 -27.67 -5.95
CA ARG A 153 13.77 -28.81 -5.50
C ARG A 153 14.75 -29.96 -5.43
N SER A 154 14.86 -30.60 -4.27
CA SER A 154 15.46 -31.93 -4.26
C SER A 154 14.69 -32.77 -5.27
N LEU A 155 15.36 -33.62 -6.05
CA LEU A 155 14.71 -34.47 -7.05
C LEU A 155 13.64 -35.39 -6.42
N ASP A 156 13.66 -35.50 -5.08
CA ASP A 156 12.74 -36.26 -4.23
C ASP A 156 11.66 -35.40 -3.53
N ASP A 157 11.65 -34.06 -3.73
CA ASP A 157 10.61 -33.18 -3.18
C ASP A 157 9.34 -33.25 -4.04
N LEU A 158 8.45 -34.16 -3.66
CA LEU A 158 7.07 -34.18 -4.09
C LEU A 158 6.40 -32.86 -3.61
N GLY A 159 6.18 -31.92 -4.54
CA GLY A 159 5.59 -30.62 -4.21
C GLY A 159 4.22 -30.72 -3.52
N GLN A 160 3.74 -29.62 -2.94
CA GLN A 160 2.52 -29.55 -2.10
C GLN A 160 1.24 -30.17 -2.70
N ILE A 161 1.18 -30.36 -4.02
CA ILE A 161 0.09 -31.06 -4.74
C ILE A 161 0.10 -32.57 -4.45
N ALA A 162 1.27 -33.18 -4.28
CA ALA A 162 1.41 -34.59 -3.93
C ALA A 162 1.09 -34.85 -2.44
N GLU A 163 1.37 -33.89 -1.56
CA GLU A 163 0.97 -33.95 -0.14
C GLU A 163 -0.55 -33.82 0.03
N ARG A 164 -1.19 -32.99 -0.79
CA ARG A 164 -2.65 -32.82 -0.82
C ARG A 164 -3.30 -33.85 -1.74
N ARG A 165 -3.23 -35.13 -1.38
CA ARG A 165 -4.05 -36.16 -2.04
C ARG A 165 -5.53 -35.89 -1.75
N ILE A 166 -6.25 -35.42 -2.76
CA ILE A 166 -7.71 -35.41 -2.74
C ILE A 166 -8.16 -36.88 -2.85
N SER A 167 -8.92 -37.36 -1.87
CA SER A 167 -9.52 -38.70 -1.95
C SER A 167 -10.48 -38.75 -3.14
N CYS A 168 -10.40 -39.79 -3.98
CA CYS A 168 -11.30 -39.96 -5.12
C CYS A 168 -12.78 -39.97 -4.70
N ASP A 169 -13.10 -40.41 -3.47
CA ASP A 169 -14.46 -40.37 -2.93
C ASP A 169 -15.00 -38.95 -2.80
N SER A 170 -14.14 -37.97 -2.47
CA SER A 170 -14.54 -36.55 -2.38
C SER A 170 -14.84 -35.94 -3.75
N ILE A 171 -14.21 -36.44 -4.82
CA ILE A 171 -14.47 -36.00 -6.20
C ILE A 171 -15.79 -36.59 -6.70
N ILE A 172 -16.06 -37.87 -6.41
CA ILE A 172 -17.28 -38.54 -6.85
C ILE A 172 -18.53 -37.98 -6.13
N GLY A 173 -18.41 -37.58 -4.86
CA GLY A 173 -19.49 -36.90 -4.14
C GLY A 173 -19.85 -35.52 -4.72
N ALA A 174 -18.85 -34.75 -5.15
CA ALA A 174 -19.04 -33.40 -5.68
C ALA A 174 -19.62 -33.34 -7.12
N MET A 175 -19.64 -34.49 -7.83
CA MET A 175 -20.25 -34.60 -9.18
C MET A 175 -21.70 -35.09 -9.15
N ARG A 176 -22.27 -35.36 -7.96
CA ARG A 176 -23.63 -35.92 -7.80
C ARG A 176 -24.67 -34.93 -7.26
N ASP A 177 -24.26 -33.70 -6.97
CA ASP A 177 -25.14 -32.54 -6.76
C ASP A 177 -25.13 -31.63 -8.01
#